data_AF-A0A519Y9F0-F1
#
_entry.id   AF-A0A519Y9F0-F1
#
_cell.length_a   1.000
_cell.length_b   1.000
_cell.length_c   1.000
_cell.angle_alpha   90.00
_cell.angle_beta   90.00
_cell.angle_gamma   90.00
#
_symmetry.space_group_name_H-M   'P 1'
#
loop_
_entity.id
_entity.type
_entity.pdbx_description
1 polymer ?
#
loop_
_entity_poly.entity_id
_entity_poly.type
_entity_poly.pdbx_seq_one_letter_code
_entity_poly.pdbx_strand_id
1 'polypeptide(L)' 'AKVVDDWMYEKVADTYALDAEMQEFFAESNPWALNAIAERLLEAAQRGMWAAPPPEMLAALQAVYLQSETLLEARNE' A
#
# COMPACT_ATOMS: atom_id res chain seq x y z
N ALA A 1 -12.85 -18.03 7.15
CA ALA A 1 -13.32 -16.78 7.76
C ALA A 1 -12.87 -15.62 6.86
N LYS A 2 -13.79 -14.92 6.19
CA LYS A 2 -13.52 -13.58 5.64
C LYS A 2 -13.92 -12.61 6.75
N VAL A 3 -12.95 -12.19 7.56
CA VAL A 3 -13.18 -11.35 8.75
C VAL A 3 -13.09 -9.86 8.40
N VAL A 4 -12.62 -9.54 7.20
CA VAL A 4 -12.38 -8.18 6.72
C VAL A 4 -13.26 -7.94 5.51
N ASP A 5 -14.03 -6.85 5.55
CA ASP A 5 -14.84 -6.40 4.43
C ASP A 5 -14.01 -5.49 3.50
N ASP A 6 -14.40 -5.37 2.22
CA ASP A 6 -13.68 -4.57 1.22
C ASP A 6 -13.46 -3.11 1.64
N TRP A 7 -14.46 -2.47 2.26
CA TRP A 7 -14.34 -1.09 2.74
C TRP A 7 -13.22 -0.90 3.78
N MET A 8 -12.87 -1.95 4.53
CA MET A 8 -11.79 -1.90 5.51
C MET A 8 -10.43 -1.86 4.81
N TYR A 9 -10.26 -2.63 3.72
CA TYR A 9 -9.07 -2.56 2.88
C TYR A 9 -8.95 -1.19 2.21
N GLU A 10 -10.05 -0.67 1.66
CA GLU A 10 -10.09 0.68 1.08
C GLU A 10 -9.67 1.74 2.10
N LYS A 11 -10.17 1.66 3.34
CA LYS A 11 -9.79 2.61 4.39
C LYS A 11 -8.32 2.52 4.79
N VAL A 12 -7.76 1.31 4.86
CA VAL A 12 -6.33 1.13 5.13
C VAL A 12 -5.48 1.66 3.97
N ALA A 13 -5.86 1.37 2.73
CA ALA A 13 -5.16 1.87 1.55
C ALA A 13 -5.17 3.39 1.49
N ASP A 14 -6.34 4.01 1.62
CA ASP A 14 -6.54 5.46 1.60
C ASP A 14 -5.71 6.14 2.70
N THR A 15 -5.83 5.65 3.95
CA THR A 15 -5.19 6.30 5.11
C THR A 15 -3.68 6.12 5.14
N TYR A 16 -3.17 4.92 4.84
CA TYR A 16 -1.77 4.60 5.14
C TYR A 16 -0.86 4.46 3.92
N ALA A 17 -1.43 4.22 2.74
CA ALA A 17 -0.65 4.04 1.52
C ALA A 17 -0.83 5.21 0.53
N LEU A 18 -2.03 5.79 0.44
CA LEU A 18 -2.37 6.78 -0.60
C LEU A 18 -2.39 8.22 -0.10
N ASP A 19 -2.59 8.43 1.20
CA ASP A 19 -2.45 9.74 1.81
C ASP A 19 -1.02 10.27 1.71
N ALA A 20 -0.87 11.51 1.23
CA ALA A 20 0.43 12.10 0.95
C ALA A 20 1.23 12.40 2.23
N GLU A 21 0.57 12.86 3.30
CA GLU A 21 1.25 13.13 4.58
C GLU A 21 1.79 11.83 5.17
N MET A 22 1.02 10.73 5.05
CA MET A 22 1.46 9.41 5.49
C MET A 22 2.60 8.85 4.65
N GLN A 23 2.59 9.05 3.33
CA GLN A 23 3.72 8.67 2.47
C GLN A 23 5.00 9.41 2.87
N GLU A 24 4.93 10.72 3.10
CA GLU A 24 6.07 11.53 3.54
C GLU A 24 6.57 11.08 4.92
N PHE A 25 5.64 10.89 5.87
CA PHE A 25 5.95 10.39 7.21
C PHE A 25 6.70 9.04 7.17
N PHE A 26 6.23 8.09 6.36
CA PHE A 26 6.91 6.80 6.23
C PHE A 26 8.23 6.92 5.48
N ALA A 27 8.31 7.74 4.42
CA ALA A 27 9.55 7.95 3.69
C ALA A 27 10.67 8.43 4.62
N GLU A 28 10.38 9.34 5.54
CA GLU A 28 11.35 9.81 6.53
C GLU A 28 11.63 8.75 7.61
N SER A 29 10.58 8.25 8.26
CA SER A 29 10.69 7.48 9.49
C SER A 29 11.03 6.00 9.26
N ASN A 30 10.35 5.35 8.33
CA ASN A 30 10.49 3.92 8.04
C ASN A 30 9.94 3.58 6.64
N PRO A 31 10.75 3.74 5.57
CA PRO A 31 10.29 3.51 4.20
C PRO A 31 9.95 2.04 3.93
N TRP A 32 10.51 1.11 4.71
CA TRP A 32 10.15 -0.32 4.62
C TRP A 32 8.69 -0.56 5.00
N ALA A 33 8.13 0.25 5.91
CA ALA A 33 6.73 0.11 6.32
C ALA A 33 5.77 0.45 5.18
N LEU A 34 6.02 1.54 4.43
CA LEU A 34 5.18 1.93 3.29
C LEU A 34 5.18 0.84 2.21
N ASN A 35 6.37 0.32 1.87
CA ASN A 35 6.51 -0.78 0.93
C ASN A 35 5.72 -2.03 1.37
N ALA A 36 5.88 -2.44 2.64
CA ALA A 36 5.19 -3.61 3.18
C ALA A 36 3.65 -3.45 3.23
N ILE A 37 3.15 -2.24 3.52
CA ILE A 37 1.71 -1.94 3.49
C ILE A 37 1.18 -2.08 2.06
N ALA A 38 1.85 -1.45 1.08
CA ALA A 38 1.45 -1.52 -0.33
C ALA A 38 1.48 -2.98 -0.84
N GLU A 39 2.55 -3.72 -0.55
CA GLU A 39 2.69 -5.14 -0.91
C GLU A 39 1.53 -5.98 -0.35
N ARG A 40 1.24 -5.84 0.94
CA ARG A 40 0.19 -6.65 1.59
C ARG A 40 -1.21 -6.33 1.06
N LEU A 41 -1.48 -5.08 0.71
CA LEU A 41 -2.75 -4.67 0.09
C LEU A 41 -2.89 -5.23 -1.33
N LEU A 42 -1.81 -5.18 -2.13
CA LEU A 42 -1.76 -5.78 -3.46
C LEU A 42 -1.92 -7.30 -3.41
N GLU A 43 -1.26 -7.97 -2.45
CA GLU A 43 -1.42 -9.40 -2.19
C GLU A 43 -2.87 -9.75 -1.80
N ALA A 44 -3.52 -8.91 -0.98
CA ALA A 44 -4.91 -9.11 -0.60
C ALA A 44 -5.87 -9.03 -1.79
N ALA A 45 -5.64 -8.09 -2.71
CA ALA A 45 -6.38 -8.02 -3.97
C ALA A 45 -6.09 -9.25 -4.86
N GLN A 46 -4.82 -9.63 -5.04
CA GLN A 46 -4.42 -10.76 -5.86
C GLN A 46 -5.01 -12.10 -5.36
N ARG A 47 -5.13 -12.27 -4.04
CA ARG A 47 -5.68 -13.47 -3.41
C ARG A 47 -7.21 -13.44 -3.25
N GLY A 48 -7.89 -12.39 -3.71
CA GLY A 48 -9.34 -12.23 -3.57
C GLY A 48 -9.81 -12.08 -2.11
N MET A 49 -8.91 -11.67 -1.21
CA MET A 49 -9.25 -11.30 0.17
C MET A 49 -9.96 -9.94 0.15
N TRP A 50 -9.37 -8.97 -0.56
CA TRP A 50 -10.06 -7.77 -1.03
C TRP A 50 -10.71 -8.10 -2.37
N ALA A 51 -12.04 -8.22 -2.38
CA ALA A 51 -12.75 -8.84 -3.49
C ALA A 51 -12.97 -7.91 -4.70
N ALA A 52 -13.27 -6.63 -4.45
CA ALA A 52 -13.57 -5.65 -5.48
C ALA A 52 -12.87 -4.29 -5.22
N PRO A 53 -11.52 -4.24 -5.23
CA PRO A 53 -10.80 -2.97 -5.15
C PRO A 53 -11.17 -2.03 -6.32
N PRO A 54 -11.34 -0.72 -6.07
CA PRO A 54 -11.44 0.24 -7.14
C PRO A 54 -10.18 0.18 -8.05
N PRO A 55 -10.32 0.09 -9.38
CA PRO A 55 -9.17 -0.03 -10.29
C PRO A 55 -8.14 1.08 -10.13
N GLU A 56 -8.59 2.31 -9.89
CA GLU A 56 -7.76 3.48 -9.65
C GLU A 56 -6.95 3.36 -8.35
N MET A 57 -7.55 2.79 -7.31
CA MET A 57 -6.90 2.56 -6.02
C MET A 57 -5.82 1.48 -6.16
N LEU A 58 -6.11 0.41 -6.92
CA LEU A 58 -5.15 -0.64 -7.20
C LEU A 58 -3.95 -0.12 -8.02
N ALA A 59 -4.21 0.73 -9.03
CA ALA A 59 -3.15 1.38 -9.80
C ALA A 59 -2.30 2.32 -8.94
N ALA A 60 -2.92 3.08 -8.05
CA ALA A 60 -2.21 3.96 -7.12
C ALA A 60 -1.33 3.16 -6.15
N LEU A 61 -1.82 2.04 -5.61
CA LEU A 61 -1.03 1.14 -4.76
C LEU A 61 0.18 0.55 -5.48
N GLN A 62 0.04 0.18 -6.77
CA GLN A 62 1.17 -0.27 -7.59
C GLN A 62 2.22 0.84 -7.77
N ALA A 63 1.79 2.08 -7.99
CA ALA A 63 2.69 3.22 -8.11
C ALA A 63 3.42 3.51 -6.80
N VAL A 64 2.74 3.42 -5.65
CA VAL A 64 3.35 3.57 -4.32
C VAL A 64 4.35 2.46 -4.04
N TYR A 65 4.02 1.21 -4.38
CA TYR A 65 4.92 0.07 -4.21
C TYR A 65 6.24 0.28 -4.98
N LEU A 66 6.16 0.62 -6.26
CA LEU A 66 7.33 0.88 -7.11
C LEU A 66 8.19 2.07 -6.61
N GLN A 67 7.55 3.18 -6.23
CA GLN A 67 8.26 4.34 -5.67
C GLN A 67 8.97 3.97 -4.37
N SER A 68 8.32 3.16 -3.53
CA SER A 68 8.91 2.70 -2.28
C SER A 68 10.09 1.76 -2.54
N GLU A 69 10.04 0.87 -3.54
CA GLU A 69 11.19 0.05 -3.94
C GLU A 69 12.38 0.92 -4.35
N THR A 70 12.16 1.93 -5.19
CA THR A 70 13.23 2.88 -5.57
C THR A 70 13.84 3.59 -4.36
N LEU A 71 13.01 4.02 -3.40
CA LEU A 71 13.50 4.66 -2.17
C LEU A 71 14.32 3.69 -1.31
N LEU A 72 13.91 2.43 -1.22
CA LEU A 72 14.62 1.40 -0.46
C LEU A 72 15.95 1.03 -1.11
N GLU A 73 16.00 0.91 -2.43
CA GLU A 73 17.23 0.70 -3.18
C GLU A 73 18.23 1.82 -2.90
N ALA A 74 17.80 3.08 -3.00
CA ALA A 74 18.65 4.25 -2.74
C ALA A 74 19.18 4.35 -1.28
N ARG A 75 18.54 3.69 -0.31
CA ARG A 75 19.01 3.64 1.09
C ARG A 75 19.94 2.46 1.39
N ASN A 76 19.93 1.44 0.54
CA ASN A 76 20.79 0.27 0.69
C ASN A 76 22.14 0.44 -0.04
N GLU A 77 22.28 1.48 -0.85
CA GLU A 77 23.53 1.95 -1.47
C GLU A 77 24.29 2.92 -0.55
#